data_AF-A0A351SPI2-F1
#
_entry.id   AF-A0A351SPI2-F1
#
_cell.length_a   1.000
_cell.length_b   1.000
_cell.length_c   1.000
_cell.angle_alpha   90.00
_cell.angle_beta   90.00
_cell.angle_gamma   90.00
#
_symmetry.space_group_name_H-M   'P 1'
#
loop_
_entity.id
_entity.type
_entity.pdbx_description
1 polymer ?
#
loop_
_entity_poly.entity_id
_entity_poly.type
_entity_poly.pdbx_seq_one_letter_code
_entity_poly.pdbx_strand_id
1 'polypeptide(L)'
;MKEMDLKEENRKSWRNFRLFLTGITIVLLVAMIILKATWLEIVHIITPFLMPFLAISIAIVTFIIFIIAIVKTIYNLVTKKRDNLFIDLIIDFLCLVVFFIPVDDYYEHIRFSLNKKNFERAIEILSESEPGINVALPEEYKHLSRGGGEIIIEGEGEAKVYYFYTFRGILDNYSVYAYTPNQKGYETLRSNEDRLEIEKLTDKWYHCSSR
;
A
#
# COMPACT_ATOMS: atom_id res chain seq x y z
N MET A 1 2.79 -20.45 -53.16
CA MET A 1 3.86 -19.59 -52.63
C MET A 1 3.27 -18.39 -51.89
N LYS A 2 2.57 -17.45 -52.55
CA LYS A 2 1.92 -16.29 -51.90
C LYS A 2 1.00 -16.60 -50.70
N GLU A 3 0.19 -17.67 -50.76
CA GLU A 3 -0.69 -18.03 -49.63
C GLU A 3 0.05 -18.56 -48.40
N MET A 4 1.21 -19.19 -48.59
CA MET A 4 2.04 -19.67 -47.49
C MET A 4 2.71 -18.49 -46.79
N ASP A 5 3.26 -17.55 -47.56
CA ASP A 5 3.89 -16.34 -47.03
C ASP A 5 2.89 -15.48 -46.25
N LEU A 6 1.66 -15.31 -46.77
CA LEU A 6 0.57 -14.59 -46.09
C LEU A 6 0.15 -15.25 -44.77
N LYS A 7 0.14 -16.59 -44.68
CA LYS A 7 -0.20 -17.29 -43.43
C LYS A 7 0.90 -17.16 -42.39
N GLU A 8 2.15 -17.16 -42.82
CA GLU A 8 3.31 -17.02 -41.94
C GLU A 8 3.46 -15.58 -41.41
N GLU A 9 3.25 -14.59 -42.28
CA GLU A 9 3.22 -13.17 -41.93
C GLU A 9 2.09 -12.87 -40.93
N ASN A 10 0.88 -13.38 -41.19
CA ASN A 10 -0.25 -13.24 -40.26
C ASN A 10 0.04 -13.92 -38.91
N ARG A 11 0.63 -15.12 -38.89
CA ARG A 11 0.99 -15.81 -37.66
C ARG A 11 2.04 -15.03 -36.85
N LYS A 12 3.03 -14.46 -37.54
CA LYS A 12 4.08 -13.63 -36.92
C LYS A 12 3.53 -12.32 -36.36
N SER A 13 2.64 -11.66 -37.10
CA SER A 13 1.95 -10.43 -36.68
C SER A 13 1.12 -10.67 -35.41
N TRP A 14 0.30 -11.72 -35.40
CA TRP A 14 -0.49 -12.11 -34.22
C TRP A 14 0.38 -12.47 -33.01
N ARG A 15 1.53 -13.12 -33.22
CA ARG A 15 2.49 -13.42 -32.14
C ARG A 15 3.10 -12.15 -31.54
N ASN A 16 3.50 -11.19 -32.37
CA ASN A 16 4.09 -9.93 -31.91
C ASN A 16 3.06 -9.08 -31.15
N PHE A 17 1.84 -8.95 -31.69
CA PHE A 17 0.75 -8.25 -31.03
C PHE A 17 0.40 -8.90 -29.68
N ARG A 18 0.40 -10.23 -29.60
CA ARG A 18 0.20 -10.94 -28.34
C ARG A 18 1.28 -10.61 -27.31
N LEU A 19 2.56 -10.71 -27.68
CA LEU A 19 3.67 -10.43 -26.77
C LEU A 19 3.63 -8.99 -26.28
N PHE A 20 3.27 -8.05 -27.15
CA PHE A 20 3.04 -6.66 -26.78
C PHE A 20 1.94 -6.51 -25.72
N LEU A 21 0.77 -7.14 -25.93
CA LEU A 21 -0.32 -7.11 -24.96
C LEU A 21 0.02 -7.80 -23.63
N THR A 22 0.76 -8.91 -23.66
CA THR A 22 1.19 -9.57 -22.42
C THR A 22 2.21 -8.71 -21.68
N GLY A 23 3.13 -8.06 -22.41
CA GLY A 23 4.09 -7.11 -21.86
C GLY A 23 3.43 -5.91 -21.18
N ILE A 24 2.45 -5.27 -21.84
CA ILE A 24 1.74 -4.12 -21.24
C ILE A 24 0.97 -4.53 -19.97
N THR A 25 0.40 -5.73 -19.95
CA THR A 25 -0.33 -6.26 -18.78
C THR A 25 0.61 -6.44 -17.59
N ILE A 26 1.82 -6.98 -17.82
CA ILE A 26 2.83 -7.13 -16.76
C ILE A 26 3.27 -5.77 -16.23
N VAL A 27 3.54 -4.80 -17.12
CA VAL A 27 3.94 -3.44 -16.70
C VAL A 27 2.87 -2.80 -15.83
N LEU A 28 1.60 -2.93 -16.22
CA LEU A 28 0.47 -2.40 -15.46
C LEU A 28 0.28 -3.11 -14.12
N LEU A 29 0.48 -4.43 -14.08
CA LEU A 29 0.43 -5.21 -12.85
C LEU A 29 1.49 -4.71 -11.84
N VAL A 30 2.74 -4.56 -12.31
CA VAL A 30 3.84 -4.05 -11.49
C VAL A 30 3.54 -2.62 -11.02
N ALA A 31 3.07 -1.75 -11.93
CA ALA A 31 2.69 -0.39 -11.58
C ALA A 31 1.58 -0.35 -10.53
N MET A 32 0.59 -1.24 -10.60
CA MET A 32 -0.47 -1.38 -9.62
C MET A 32 0.04 -1.81 -8.24
N ILE A 33 0.95 -2.78 -8.18
CA ILE A 33 1.56 -3.23 -6.92
C ILE A 33 2.30 -2.07 -6.27
N ILE A 34 3.11 -1.34 -7.05
CA ILE A 34 3.83 -0.16 -6.56
C ILE A 34 2.84 0.89 -6.06
N LEU A 35 1.80 1.20 -6.84
CA LEU A 35 0.79 2.20 -6.47
C LEU A 35 0.06 1.84 -5.16
N LYS A 36 -0.31 0.56 -4.96
CA LYS A 36 -0.91 0.10 -3.71
C LYS A 36 0.08 0.22 -2.54
N ALA A 37 1.31 -0.22 -2.73
CA ALA A 37 2.34 -0.17 -1.69
C ALA A 37 2.68 1.26 -1.27
N THR A 38 2.79 2.18 -2.23
CA THR A 38 3.15 3.58 -1.97
C THR A 38 1.93 4.49 -1.85
N TRP A 39 0.73 3.91 -1.72
CA TRP A 39 -0.54 4.63 -1.70
C TRP A 39 -0.50 5.82 -0.72
N LEU A 40 -0.14 5.56 0.53
CA LEU A 40 -0.10 6.57 1.59
C LEU A 40 0.94 7.67 1.32
N GLU A 41 2.10 7.33 0.76
CA GLU A 41 3.12 8.32 0.40
C GLU A 41 2.63 9.26 -0.71
N ILE A 42 1.96 8.70 -1.72
CA ILE A 42 1.41 9.48 -2.85
C ILE A 42 0.28 10.38 -2.36
N VAL A 43 -0.53 9.92 -1.40
CA VAL A 43 -1.63 10.72 -0.84
C VAL A 43 -1.12 12.04 -0.25
N HIS A 44 0.04 12.00 0.42
CA HIS A 44 0.65 13.19 0.98
C HIS A 44 1.17 14.19 -0.07
N ILE A 45 1.48 13.73 -1.29
CA ILE A 45 2.00 14.58 -2.38
C ILE A 45 0.85 15.21 -3.19
N ILE A 46 -0.14 14.40 -3.58
CA ILE A 46 -1.19 14.81 -4.53
C ILE A 46 -2.41 15.44 -3.84
N THR A 47 -2.51 15.30 -2.52
CA THR A 47 -3.64 15.57 -1.62
C THR A 47 -4.62 14.40 -1.45
N PRO A 48 -5.12 14.15 -0.22
CA PRO A 48 -6.11 13.09 0.02
C PRO A 48 -7.45 13.31 -0.71
N PHE A 49 -7.75 14.54 -1.14
CA PHE A 49 -8.97 14.85 -1.89
C PHE A 49 -8.94 14.34 -3.33
N LEU A 50 -7.81 14.46 -4.03
CA LEU A 50 -7.71 14.09 -5.44
C LEU A 50 -7.44 12.58 -5.63
N MET A 51 -6.90 11.92 -4.60
CA MET A 51 -6.49 10.51 -4.67
C MET A 51 -7.59 9.51 -5.00
N PRO A 52 -8.81 9.60 -4.43
CA PRO A 52 -9.90 8.69 -4.79
C PRO A 52 -10.22 8.72 -6.29
N PHE A 53 -10.23 9.91 -6.90
CA PHE A 53 -10.49 10.05 -8.33
C PHE A 53 -9.38 9.43 -9.18
N LEU A 54 -8.12 9.64 -8.79
CA LEU A 54 -6.97 9.06 -9.48
C LEU A 54 -6.98 7.52 -9.37
N ALA A 55 -7.24 6.98 -8.18
CA ALA A 55 -7.30 5.55 -7.94
C ALA A 55 -8.41 4.86 -8.72
N ILE A 56 -9.61 5.44 -8.70
CA ILE A 56 -10.74 4.92 -9.47
C ILE A 56 -10.40 4.94 -10.97
N SER A 57 -9.79 6.02 -11.46
CA SER A 57 -9.39 6.13 -12.87
C SER A 57 -8.39 5.04 -13.27
N ILE A 58 -7.34 4.83 -12.47
CA ILE A 58 -6.35 3.78 -12.71
C ILE A 58 -6.98 2.40 -12.59
N ALA A 59 -7.82 2.17 -11.59
CA ALA A 59 -8.51 0.90 -11.39
C ALA A 59 -9.41 0.55 -12.57
N ILE A 60 -10.17 1.52 -13.11
CA ILE A 60 -11.00 1.32 -14.31
C ILE A 60 -10.14 0.96 -15.52
N VAL A 61 -9.06 1.70 -15.78
CA VAL A 61 -8.17 1.42 -16.92
C VAL A 61 -7.57 0.02 -16.80
N THR A 62 -7.06 -0.36 -15.62
CA THR A 62 -6.50 -1.69 -15.42
C THR A 62 -7.56 -2.78 -15.53
N PHE A 63 -8.78 -2.54 -15.03
CA PHE A 63 -9.88 -3.47 -15.14
C PHE A 63 -10.30 -3.71 -16.61
N ILE A 64 -10.40 -2.65 -17.42
CA ILE A 64 -10.69 -2.78 -18.86
C ILE A 64 -9.61 -3.62 -19.55
N ILE A 65 -8.34 -3.34 -19.28
CA ILE A 65 -7.22 -4.07 -19.87
C ILE A 65 -7.23 -5.55 -19.44
N PHE A 66 -7.56 -5.81 -18.18
CA PHE A 66 -7.74 -7.17 -17.66
C PHE A 66 -8.87 -7.93 -18.37
N ILE A 67 -10.02 -7.28 -18.62
CA ILE A 67 -11.10 -7.89 -19.40
C ILE A 67 -10.66 -8.21 -20.83
N ILE A 68 -9.94 -7.30 -21.49
CA ILE A 68 -9.38 -7.53 -22.83
C ILE A 68 -8.43 -8.73 -22.83
N ALA A 69 -7.58 -8.85 -21.80
CA ALA A 69 -6.66 -9.98 -21.63
C ALA A 69 -7.42 -11.31 -21.48
N ILE A 70 -8.44 -11.37 -20.62
CA ILE A 70 -9.30 -12.56 -20.45
C ILE A 70 -9.99 -12.95 -21.76
N VAL A 71 -10.61 -11.99 -22.46
CA VAL A 71 -11.33 -12.26 -23.72
C VAL A 71 -10.38 -12.85 -24.76
N LYS A 72 -9.16 -12.30 -24.86
CA LYS A 72 -8.09 -12.84 -25.72
C LYS A 72 -7.69 -14.26 -25.30
N THR A 73 -7.52 -14.52 -24.01
CA THR A 73 -7.17 -15.85 -23.48
C THR A 73 -8.26 -16.88 -23.82
N ILE A 74 -9.54 -16.54 -23.64
CA ILE A 74 -10.68 -17.37 -24.01
C ILE A 74 -10.73 -17.62 -25.53
N TYR A 75 -10.53 -16.58 -26.34
CA TYR A 75 -10.50 -16.71 -27.80
C TYR A 75 -9.42 -17.69 -28.27
N ASN A 76 -8.22 -17.62 -27.68
CA ASN A 76 -7.12 -18.53 -28.02
C ASN A 76 -7.40 -19.98 -27.57
N LEU A 77 -8.09 -20.17 -26.43
CA LEU A 77 -8.56 -21.48 -25.97
C LEU A 77 -9.56 -22.10 -26.95
N VAL A 78 -10.57 -21.32 -27.38
CA VAL A 78 -11.61 -21.78 -28.33
C VAL A 78 -11.02 -22.10 -29.70
N THR A 79 -10.09 -21.27 -30.18
CA THR A 79 -9.45 -21.47 -31.50
C THR A 79 -8.33 -22.51 -31.48
N LYS A 80 -8.10 -23.21 -30.35
CA LYS A 80 -7.05 -24.22 -30.12
C LYS A 80 -5.64 -23.73 -30.49
N LYS A 81 -5.40 -22.42 -30.48
CA LYS A 81 -4.06 -21.83 -30.66
C LYS A 81 -3.30 -21.97 -29.35
N ARG A 82 -2.63 -23.12 -29.20
CA ARG A 82 -2.02 -23.56 -27.93
C ARG A 82 -0.70 -22.90 -27.57
N ASP A 83 -0.10 -22.12 -28.46
CA ASP A 83 1.16 -21.44 -28.19
C ASP A 83 1.03 -20.68 -26.86
N ASN A 84 1.87 -20.98 -25.86
CA ASN A 84 2.03 -20.26 -24.58
C ASN A 84 0.75 -19.92 -23.77
N LEU A 85 -0.40 -20.58 -24.00
CA LEU A 85 -1.66 -20.30 -23.28
C LEU A 85 -1.50 -20.35 -21.75
N PHE A 86 -0.63 -21.24 -21.27
CA PHE A 86 -0.31 -21.35 -19.84
C PHE A 86 0.26 -20.06 -19.26
N ILE A 87 1.11 -19.34 -20.01
CA ILE A 87 1.72 -18.08 -19.53
C ILE A 87 0.66 -17.00 -19.39
N ASP A 88 -0.22 -16.86 -20.39
CA ASP A 88 -1.30 -15.86 -20.34
C ASP A 88 -2.27 -16.16 -19.18
N LEU A 89 -2.63 -17.43 -18.95
CA LEU A 89 -3.46 -17.85 -17.82
C LEU A 89 -2.82 -17.55 -16.46
N ILE A 90 -1.51 -17.78 -16.31
CA ILE A 90 -0.78 -17.47 -15.08
C ILE A 90 -0.82 -15.96 -14.82
N ILE A 91 -0.60 -15.14 -15.85
CA ILE A 91 -0.60 -13.68 -15.71
C ILE A 91 -2.00 -13.17 -15.37
N ASP A 92 -3.04 -13.65 -16.04
CA ASP A 92 -4.42 -13.29 -15.74
C ASP A 92 -4.78 -13.67 -14.30
N PHE A 93 -4.34 -14.86 -13.85
CA PHE A 93 -4.53 -15.28 -12.46
C PHE A 93 -3.78 -14.38 -11.47
N LEU A 94 -2.52 -14.02 -11.75
CA LEU A 94 -1.73 -13.13 -10.90
C LEU A 94 -2.37 -11.73 -10.80
N CYS A 95 -2.87 -11.19 -11.91
CA CYS A 95 -3.62 -9.94 -11.93
C CYS A 95 -4.82 -10.01 -10.98
N LEU A 96 -5.61 -11.08 -11.08
CA LEU A 96 -6.76 -11.30 -10.20
C LEU A 96 -6.33 -11.32 -8.73
N VAL A 97 -5.28 -12.08 -8.40
CA VAL A 97 -4.76 -12.18 -7.03
C VAL A 97 -4.35 -10.81 -6.46
N VAL A 98 -3.64 -9.99 -7.24
CA VAL A 98 -3.18 -8.65 -6.79
C VAL A 98 -4.34 -7.71 -6.45
N PHE A 99 -5.51 -7.86 -7.09
CA PHE A 99 -6.69 -7.08 -6.72
C PHE A 99 -7.16 -7.36 -5.28
N PHE A 100 -7.10 -8.62 -4.85
CA PHE A 100 -7.58 -9.05 -3.52
C PHE A 100 -6.54 -8.97 -2.40
N ILE A 101 -5.25 -8.81 -2.72
CA ILE A 101 -4.22 -8.66 -1.69
C ILE A 101 -4.22 -7.22 -1.13
N PRO A 102 -4.28 -7.05 0.22
CA PRO A 102 -4.10 -5.77 0.90
C PRO A 102 -2.60 -5.42 0.98
N VAL A 103 -2.03 -5.02 -0.16
CA VAL A 103 -0.58 -4.76 -0.29
C VAL A 103 -0.13 -3.61 0.63
N ASP A 104 -1.01 -2.65 0.86
CA ASP A 104 -0.86 -1.52 1.77
C ASP A 104 -0.62 -1.97 3.22
N ASP A 105 -1.43 -2.89 3.74
CA ASP A 105 -1.25 -3.41 5.10
C ASP A 105 0.11 -4.10 5.27
N TYR A 106 0.48 -4.96 4.31
CA TYR A 106 1.79 -5.62 4.32
C TYR A 106 2.94 -4.62 4.25
N TYR A 107 2.81 -3.58 3.43
CA TYR A 107 3.82 -2.54 3.32
C TYR A 107 4.00 -1.80 4.65
N GLU A 108 2.92 -1.46 5.35
CA GLU A 108 3.00 -0.80 6.65
C GLU A 108 3.66 -1.69 7.72
N HIS A 109 3.33 -2.98 7.78
CA HIS A 109 4.01 -3.90 8.70
C HIS A 109 5.52 -4.01 8.41
N ILE A 110 5.90 -4.10 7.12
CA ILE A 110 7.31 -4.15 6.72
C ILE A 110 8.01 -2.83 7.08
N ARG A 111 7.40 -1.68 6.78
CA ARG A 111 7.93 -0.36 7.10
C ARG A 111 8.15 -0.21 8.61
N PHE A 112 7.18 -0.61 9.43
CA PHE A 112 7.31 -0.62 10.88
C PHE A 112 8.48 -1.50 11.32
N SER A 113 8.54 -2.75 10.84
CA SER A 113 9.58 -3.69 11.24
C SER A 113 11.00 -3.20 10.87
N LEU A 114 11.17 -2.61 9.69
CA LEU A 114 12.46 -2.07 9.24
C LEU A 114 12.91 -0.86 10.07
N ASN A 115 11.96 -0.02 10.50
CA ASN A 115 12.25 1.22 11.22
C ASN A 115 12.10 1.12 12.74
N LYS A 116 11.72 -0.03 13.29
CA LYS A 116 11.44 -0.23 14.72
C LYS A 116 12.53 0.34 15.64
N LYS A 117 13.80 0.11 15.31
CA LYS A 117 14.93 0.63 16.09
C LYS A 117 15.03 2.16 16.06
N ASN A 118 14.69 2.78 14.93
CA ASN A 118 14.70 4.24 14.80
C ASN A 118 13.53 4.86 15.58
N PHE A 119 12.37 4.20 15.58
CA PHE A 119 11.24 4.60 16.42
C PHE A 119 11.60 4.58 17.91
N GLU A 120 12.23 3.50 18.38
CA GLU A 120 12.65 3.36 19.78
C GLU A 120 13.66 4.46 20.17
N ARG A 121 14.64 4.77 19.31
CA ARG A 121 15.58 5.89 19.52
C ARG A 121 14.89 7.26 19.57
N ALA A 122 13.93 7.49 18.68
CA ALA A 122 13.16 8.73 18.67
C ALA A 122 12.38 8.91 19.99
N ILE A 123 11.83 7.82 20.54
CA ILE A 123 11.13 7.84 21.83
C ILE A 123 12.10 8.12 22.98
N GLU A 124 13.30 7.54 22.96
CA GLU A 124 14.33 7.81 23.98
C GLU A 124 14.71 9.30 24.03
N ILE A 125 14.87 9.93 22.87
CA ILE A 125 15.17 11.37 22.76
C ILE A 125 13.98 12.23 23.26
N LEU A 126 12.76 11.79 22.98
CA LEU A 126 11.52 12.48 23.39
C LEU A 126 11.01 12.06 24.76
N SER A 127 11.81 11.31 25.54
CA SER A 127 11.43 10.83 26.87
C SER A 127 11.08 11.98 27.82
N GLU A 128 11.83 13.08 27.74
CA GLU A 128 11.66 14.29 28.56
C GLU A 128 10.71 15.34 27.95
N SER A 129 10.26 15.16 26.70
CA SER A 129 9.39 16.14 26.04
C SER A 129 8.02 16.23 26.70
N GLU A 130 7.46 17.43 26.80
CA GLU A 130 6.11 17.61 27.35
C GLU A 130 5.04 16.97 26.46
N PRO A 131 3.89 16.54 27.04
CA PRO A 131 2.76 16.07 26.26
C PRO A 131 2.25 17.18 25.34
N GLY A 132 1.83 16.81 24.15
CA GLY A 132 1.40 17.78 23.16
C GLY A 132 1.01 17.16 21.83
N ILE A 133 0.25 17.93 21.06
CA ILE A 133 -0.11 17.62 19.68
C ILE A 133 0.93 18.32 18.78
N ASN A 134 1.48 17.59 17.81
CA ASN A 134 2.50 18.06 16.87
C ASN A 134 3.87 18.35 17.50
N VAL A 135 4.34 17.45 18.38
CA VAL A 135 5.72 17.47 18.86
C VAL A 135 6.65 17.08 17.71
N ALA A 136 7.54 17.99 17.30
CA ALA A 136 8.43 17.77 16.16
C ALA A 136 9.50 16.71 16.48
N LEU A 137 9.67 15.74 15.58
CA LEU A 137 10.81 14.83 15.64
C LEU A 137 12.11 15.55 15.26
N PRO A 138 13.25 15.11 15.81
CA PRO A 138 14.57 15.49 15.29
C PRO A 138 14.66 15.22 13.78
N GLU A 139 15.41 16.05 13.06
CA GLU A 139 15.53 15.96 11.58
C GLU A 139 15.85 14.54 11.09
N GLU A 140 16.74 13.83 11.78
CA GLU A 140 17.13 12.46 11.43
C GLU A 140 15.99 11.45 11.55
N TYR A 141 14.95 11.72 12.34
CA TYR A 141 13.80 10.84 12.57
C TYR A 141 12.49 11.35 11.95
N LYS A 142 12.46 12.52 11.32
CA LYS A 142 11.22 13.06 10.73
C LYS A 142 10.48 12.09 9.81
N HIS A 143 11.21 11.27 9.07
CA HIS A 143 10.65 10.26 8.15
C HIS A 143 9.81 9.16 8.83
N LEU A 144 9.92 9.03 10.16
CA LEU A 144 9.18 8.04 10.94
C LEU A 144 7.70 8.39 11.09
N SER A 145 7.36 9.69 11.14
CA SER A 145 5.99 10.18 11.24
C SER A 145 5.60 10.91 9.96
N ARG A 146 4.60 10.39 9.25
CA ARG A 146 4.14 10.96 7.97
C ARG A 146 3.40 12.28 8.16
N GLY A 147 3.48 13.11 7.13
CA GLY A 147 2.75 14.38 7.07
C GLY A 147 3.40 15.56 7.82
N GLY A 148 4.72 15.50 8.06
CA GLY A 148 5.50 16.64 8.59
C GLY A 148 6.58 16.27 9.61
N GLY A 149 6.62 15.01 10.06
CA GLY A 149 7.59 14.56 11.05
C GLY A 149 7.22 14.95 12.48
N GLU A 150 5.99 15.43 12.73
CA GLU A 150 5.50 15.65 14.08
C GLU A 150 4.70 14.45 14.59
N ILE A 151 4.68 14.26 15.91
CA ILE A 151 3.98 13.18 16.61
C ILE A 151 2.99 13.74 17.63
N ILE A 152 2.16 12.87 18.20
CA ILE A 152 1.38 13.19 19.40
C ILE A 152 2.06 12.52 20.59
N ILE A 153 2.17 13.24 21.70
CA ILE A 153 2.55 12.71 23.00
C ILE A 153 1.37 12.94 23.94
N GLU A 154 0.82 11.87 24.50
CA GLU A 154 -0.32 11.93 25.42
C GLU A 154 0.07 11.37 26.79
N GLY A 155 -0.47 11.94 27.87
CA GLY A 155 -0.17 11.52 29.24
C GLY A 155 1.21 11.93 29.73
N GLU A 156 1.44 11.77 31.04
CA GLU A 156 2.68 12.19 31.70
C GLU A 156 3.38 11.03 32.42
N GLY A 157 4.70 11.13 32.55
CA GLY A 157 5.52 10.16 33.26
C GLY A 157 5.32 8.73 32.76
N GLU A 158 4.86 7.84 33.64
CA GLU A 158 4.62 6.44 33.30
C GLU A 158 3.38 6.21 32.40
N ALA A 159 2.45 7.16 32.33
CA ALA A 159 1.23 7.05 31.52
C ALA A 159 1.43 7.56 30.07
N LYS A 160 2.67 7.88 29.70
CA LYS A 160 2.99 8.52 28.43
C LYS A 160 2.81 7.57 27.24
N VAL A 161 2.18 8.05 26.18
CA VAL A 161 1.95 7.35 24.91
C VAL A 161 2.49 8.21 23.76
N TYR A 162 3.17 7.57 22.82
CA TYR A 162 3.77 8.24 21.67
C TYR A 162 3.10 7.76 20.39
N TYR A 163 2.54 8.67 19.60
CA TYR A 163 1.81 8.35 18.38
C TYR A 163 2.52 8.93 17.15
N PHE A 164 3.05 8.04 16.32
CA PHE A 164 3.69 8.39 15.06
C PHE A 164 2.70 8.24 13.92
N TYR A 165 2.46 9.28 13.12
CA TYR A 165 1.50 9.22 12.03
C TYR A 165 1.95 8.25 10.93
N THR A 166 1.04 7.34 10.57
CA THR A 166 1.09 6.53 9.34
C THR A 166 0.16 7.10 8.28
N PHE A 167 -0.87 7.84 8.70
CA PHE A 167 -1.74 8.63 7.85
C PHE A 167 -2.34 9.79 8.67
N ARG A 168 -2.23 11.03 8.21
CA ARG A 168 -2.86 12.19 8.88
C ARG A 168 -4.33 12.41 8.49
N GLY A 169 -4.70 11.90 7.31
CA GLY A 169 -5.96 12.12 6.62
C GLY A 169 -6.58 13.50 6.70
N ILE A 170 -7.91 13.53 6.68
CA ILE A 170 -8.78 14.72 6.59
C ILE A 170 -10.00 14.46 7.48
N LEU A 171 -10.44 15.46 8.25
CA LEU A 171 -11.65 15.41 9.09
C LEU A 171 -11.66 14.22 10.08
N ASP A 172 -10.62 14.13 10.91
CA ASP A 172 -10.44 13.14 11.98
C ASP A 172 -10.21 11.68 11.55
N ASN A 173 -10.12 11.38 10.26
CA ASN A 173 -9.69 10.07 9.77
C ASN A 173 -8.15 9.99 9.71
N TYR A 174 -7.50 9.32 10.67
CA TYR A 174 -6.06 9.22 10.76
C TYR A 174 -5.64 7.84 11.28
N SER A 175 -4.39 7.47 11.00
CA SER A 175 -3.77 6.29 11.60
C SER A 175 -2.37 6.59 12.11
N VAL A 176 -1.98 5.86 13.15
CA VAL A 176 -0.73 6.04 13.88
C VAL A 176 -0.15 4.70 14.33
N TYR A 177 1.17 4.65 14.50
CA TYR A 177 1.82 3.70 15.39
C TYR A 177 1.86 4.29 16.80
N ALA A 178 1.26 3.60 17.77
CA ALA A 178 1.28 3.97 19.18
C ALA A 178 2.31 3.12 19.93
N TYR A 179 3.15 3.77 20.74
CA TYR A 179 4.05 3.11 21.68
C TYR A 179 3.63 3.38 23.12
N THR A 180 3.54 2.30 23.90
CA THR A 180 3.23 2.36 25.33
C THR A 180 4.40 1.75 26.13
N PRO A 181 5.09 2.52 26.98
CA PRO A 181 6.28 2.04 27.69
C PRO A 181 5.96 0.95 28.72
N ASN A 182 4.74 0.98 29.30
CA ASN A 182 4.26 0.10 30.35
C ASN A 182 2.71 -0.02 30.34
N GLN A 183 2.16 -0.70 31.34
CA GLN A 183 0.72 -0.92 31.49
C GLN A 183 -0.10 0.38 31.67
N LYS A 184 0.40 1.39 32.38
CA LYS A 184 -0.31 2.67 32.55
C LYS A 184 -0.43 3.42 31.23
N GLY A 185 0.65 3.44 30.42
CA GLY A 185 0.58 3.99 29.07
C GLY A 185 -0.42 3.22 28.18
N TYR A 186 -0.50 1.89 28.34
CA TYR A 186 -1.52 1.11 27.63
C TYR A 186 -2.95 1.46 28.09
N GLU A 187 -3.17 1.72 29.37
CA GLU A 187 -4.48 2.19 29.87
C GLU A 187 -4.87 3.56 29.29
N THR A 188 -3.92 4.49 29.12
CA THR A 188 -4.12 5.77 28.44
C THR A 188 -4.45 5.58 26.95
N LEU A 189 -3.73 4.70 26.26
CA LEU A 189 -4.07 4.35 24.88
C LEU A 189 -5.49 3.76 24.80
N ARG A 190 -5.82 2.88 25.75
CA ARG A 190 -7.09 2.16 25.81
C ARG A 190 -8.29 3.06 26.09
N SER A 191 -8.11 4.18 26.79
CA SER A 191 -9.20 5.14 26.99
C SER A 191 -9.70 5.79 25.70
N ASN A 192 -9.01 5.54 24.57
CA ASN A 192 -9.43 5.97 23.24
C ASN A 192 -10.03 4.83 22.38
N GLU A 193 -10.28 3.61 22.92
CA GLU A 193 -10.82 2.45 22.18
C GLU A 193 -12.19 2.69 21.52
N ASP A 194 -12.97 3.62 22.06
CA ASP A 194 -14.27 4.02 21.51
C ASP A 194 -14.14 4.87 20.25
N ARG A 195 -12.97 5.51 20.04
CA ARG A 195 -12.66 6.35 18.86
C ARG A 195 -11.63 5.70 17.93
N LEU A 196 -10.80 4.81 18.45
CA LEU A 196 -9.71 4.15 17.75
C LEU A 196 -9.93 2.64 17.69
N GLU A 197 -9.72 2.08 16.52
CA GLU A 197 -9.42 0.66 16.38
C GLU A 197 -7.94 0.44 16.73
N ILE A 198 -7.67 -0.46 17.68
CA ILE A 198 -6.33 -0.69 18.23
C ILE A 198 -5.91 -2.13 17.93
N GLU A 199 -4.93 -2.28 17.07
CA GLU A 199 -4.34 -3.57 16.70
C GLU A 199 -2.95 -3.70 17.31
N LYS A 200 -2.68 -4.80 18.03
CA LYS A 200 -1.36 -5.03 18.62
C LYS A 200 -0.36 -5.49 17.55
N LEU A 201 0.72 -4.74 17.39
CA LEU A 201 1.84 -5.10 16.50
C LEU A 201 2.88 -5.96 17.24
N THR A 202 3.35 -5.49 18.40
CA THR A 202 4.31 -6.19 19.27
C THR A 202 4.06 -5.83 20.74
N ASP A 203 4.89 -6.28 21.68
CA ASP A 203 4.65 -6.14 23.13
C ASP A 203 4.32 -4.72 23.61
N LYS A 204 4.89 -3.69 22.99
CA LYS A 204 4.71 -2.28 23.36
C LYS A 204 4.18 -1.39 22.23
N TRP A 205 3.87 -2.00 21.09
CA TRP A 205 3.55 -1.28 19.86
C TRP A 205 2.20 -1.70 19.33
N TYR A 206 1.43 -0.71 18.92
CA TYR A 206 0.07 -0.86 18.42
C TYR A 206 -0.09 -0.03 17.15
N HIS A 207 -0.86 -0.53 16.20
CA HIS A 207 -1.38 0.25 15.09
C HIS A 207 -2.78 0.74 15.50
N CYS A 208 -3.00 2.04 15.40
CA CYS A 208 -4.28 2.64 15.77
C CYS A 208 -4.82 3.42 14.58
N SER A 209 -6.08 3.20 14.25
CA SER A 209 -6.81 3.94 13.21
C SER A 209 -8.11 4.48 13.77
N SER A 210 -8.46 5.72 13.43
CA SER A 210 -9.77 6.23 13.83
C SER A 210 -10.89 5.51 13.08
N ARG A 211 -11.99 5.31 13.80
CA ARG A 211 -13.19 4.65 13.28
C ARG A 211 -14.05 5.58 12.42
#